data_AF-A0A2A9HF06-F1
#
_entry.id   AF-A0A2A9HF06-F1
#
_cell.length_a   1.000
_cell.length_b   1.000
_cell.length_c   1.000
_cell.angle_alpha   90.00
_cell.angle_beta   90.00
_cell.angle_gamma   90.00
#
_symmetry.space_group_name_H-M   'P 1'
#
loop_
_entity.id
_entity.type
_entity.pdbx_description
1 polymer ?
#
loop_
_entity_poly.entity_id
_entity_poly.type
_entity_poly.pdbx_seq_one_letter_code
_entity_poly.pdbx_strand_id
1 'polypeptide(L)'
;MAEQYAARDTRTGLEVAVTGEFPAHPDDRIRIARTTTLFTRLMSTILSTPNETERRERFIAIETQLELADALIRQDMEEVQRLMRQTLERMGITPEQMDEMARKILEQLRERGDFDFPPGLDS
;
A
#
# COMPACT_ATOMS: atom_id res chain seq x y z
N MET A 1 -27.26 12.32 3.96
CA MET A 1 -27.34 11.11 4.80
C MET A 1 -26.13 10.27 4.44
N ALA A 2 -25.43 9.70 5.44
CA ALA A 2 -24.32 8.80 5.16
C ALA A 2 -24.84 7.58 4.39
N GLU A 3 -24.20 7.28 3.28
CA GLU A 3 -24.47 6.12 2.44
C GLU A 3 -23.66 4.93 2.95
N GLN A 4 -24.14 3.71 2.69
CA GLN A 4 -23.46 2.48 3.08
C GLN A 4 -23.32 1.55 1.88
N TYR A 5 -22.12 0.99 1.73
CA TYR A 5 -21.87 -0.17 0.88
C TYR A 5 -21.31 -1.30 1.71
N ALA A 6 -21.91 -2.49 1.63
CA ALA A 6 -21.42 -3.70 2.31
C ALA A 6 -21.05 -4.76 1.28
N ALA A 7 -19.88 -5.37 1.45
CA ALA A 7 -19.44 -6.53 0.70
C ALA A 7 -19.29 -7.73 1.63
N ARG A 8 -19.72 -8.90 1.15
CA ARG A 8 -19.69 -10.15 1.89
C ARG A 8 -18.98 -11.23 1.09
N ASP A 9 -18.01 -11.93 1.69
CA ASP A 9 -17.44 -13.16 1.12
C ASP A 9 -18.35 -14.33 1.49
N THR A 10 -18.95 -14.96 0.49
CA THR A 10 -19.89 -16.08 0.67
C THR A 10 -19.23 -17.35 1.19
N ARG A 11 -17.90 -17.50 1.06
CA ARG A 11 -17.17 -18.69 1.52
C ARG A 11 -16.97 -18.69 3.03
N THR A 12 -16.69 -17.53 3.59
CA THR A 12 -16.33 -17.36 5.02
C THR A 12 -17.45 -16.72 5.82
N GLY A 13 -18.40 -16.07 5.15
CA GLY A 13 -19.43 -15.26 5.77
C GLY A 13 -18.97 -13.87 6.23
N LEU A 14 -17.69 -13.53 6.07
CA LEU A 14 -17.12 -12.23 6.45
C LEU A 14 -17.78 -11.11 5.66
N GLU A 15 -18.12 -10.04 6.36
CA GLU A 15 -18.69 -8.83 5.77
C GLU A 15 -17.86 -7.60 6.17
N VAL A 16 -17.63 -6.70 5.21
CA VAL A 16 -17.05 -5.37 5.44
C VAL A 16 -18.00 -4.33 4.86
N ALA A 17 -18.31 -3.32 5.67
CA ALA A 17 -19.11 -2.19 5.24
C ALA A 17 -18.29 -0.89 5.27
N VAL A 18 -18.46 -0.07 4.24
CA VAL A 18 -17.96 1.30 4.16
C VAL A 18 -19.15 2.24 4.25
N THR A 19 -19.06 3.22 5.14
CA THR A 19 -20.10 4.22 5.38
C THR A 19 -19.52 5.62 5.24
N GLY A 20 -20.20 6.53 4.56
CA GLY A 20 -19.75 7.91 4.43
C GLY A 20 -20.56 8.72 3.42
N GLU A 21 -20.05 9.89 3.06
CA GLU A 21 -20.62 10.70 1.98
C GLU A 21 -19.98 10.27 0.67
N PHE A 22 -20.73 9.56 -0.18
CA PHE A 22 -20.19 9.05 -1.43
C PHE A 22 -20.29 10.11 -2.54
N PRO A 23 -19.27 10.22 -3.41
CA PRO A 23 -19.27 11.16 -4.52
C PRO A 23 -20.46 10.90 -5.46
N ALA A 24 -21.00 11.95 -6.08
CA ALA A 24 -22.15 11.79 -6.98
C ALA A 24 -21.81 11.01 -8.27
N HIS A 25 -20.54 11.00 -8.68
CA HIS A 25 -20.11 10.38 -9.93
C HIS A 25 -20.27 8.84 -9.89
N PRO A 26 -20.97 8.23 -10.87
CA PRO A 26 -21.21 6.78 -10.88
C PRO A 26 -19.94 5.94 -10.87
N ASP A 27 -18.89 6.35 -11.60
CA ASP A 27 -17.65 5.58 -11.64
C ASP A 27 -16.97 5.52 -10.28
N ASP A 28 -16.96 6.61 -9.52
CA ASP A 28 -16.34 6.66 -8.20
C ASP A 28 -17.09 5.74 -7.22
N ARG A 29 -18.43 5.70 -7.31
CA ARG A 29 -19.27 4.76 -6.56
C ARG A 29 -18.97 3.30 -6.92
N ILE A 30 -18.77 3.00 -8.21
CA ILE A 30 -18.33 1.68 -8.67
C ILE A 30 -16.94 1.35 -8.11
N ARG A 31 -16.02 2.32 -8.07
CA ARG A 31 -14.68 2.13 -7.48
C ARG A 31 -14.77 1.81 -5.99
N ILE A 32 -15.59 2.52 -5.21
CA ILE A 32 -15.85 2.22 -3.80
C ILE A 32 -16.31 0.76 -3.65
N ALA A 33 -17.35 0.37 -4.39
CA ALA A 33 -17.90 -0.98 -4.33
C ALA A 33 -16.86 -2.07 -4.65
N ARG A 34 -16.06 -1.86 -5.71
CA ARG A 34 -15.00 -2.79 -6.12
C ARG A 34 -13.89 -2.86 -5.07
N THR A 35 -13.43 -1.73 -4.55
CA THR A 35 -12.37 -1.69 -3.54
C THR A 35 -12.81 -2.38 -2.25
N THR A 36 -14.01 -2.11 -1.73
CA THR A 36 -14.56 -2.79 -0.55
C THR A 36 -14.68 -4.29 -0.77
N THR A 37 -15.08 -4.72 -1.97
CA THR A 37 -15.16 -6.14 -2.32
C THR A 37 -13.79 -6.82 -2.36
N LEU A 38 -12.78 -6.18 -2.96
CA LEU A 38 -11.41 -6.68 -2.98
C LEU A 38 -10.84 -6.81 -1.57
N PHE A 39 -11.04 -5.78 -0.73
CA PHE A 39 -10.60 -5.79 0.65
C PHE A 39 -11.29 -6.90 1.46
N THR A 40 -12.61 -7.09 1.31
CA THR A 40 -13.35 -8.17 1.98
C THR A 40 -12.80 -9.55 1.63
N ARG A 41 -12.48 -9.78 0.36
CA ARG A 41 -11.90 -11.05 -0.12
C ARG A 41 -10.49 -11.26 0.42
N LEU A 42 -9.70 -10.19 0.47
CA LEU A 42 -8.34 -10.21 1.03
C LEU A 42 -8.38 -10.56 2.52
N MET A 43 -9.22 -9.86 3.30
CA MET A 43 -9.40 -10.13 4.73
C MET A 43 -9.90 -11.55 4.98
N SER A 44 -10.85 -12.02 4.18
CA SER A 44 -11.33 -13.42 4.26
C SER A 44 -10.22 -14.42 4.01
N THR A 45 -9.32 -14.13 3.06
CA THR A 45 -8.17 -14.99 2.75
C THR A 45 -7.17 -15.03 3.91
N ILE A 46 -6.85 -13.88 4.50
CA ILE A 46 -5.94 -13.80 5.64
C ILE A 46 -6.54 -14.54 6.85
N LEU A 47 -7.80 -14.28 7.19
CA LEU A 47 -8.48 -14.92 8.31
C LEU A 47 -8.64 -16.44 8.15
N SER A 48 -8.75 -16.92 6.90
CA SER A 48 -8.78 -18.36 6.60
C SER A 48 -7.41 -19.04 6.68
N THR A 49 -6.33 -18.30 6.97
CA THR A 49 -4.98 -18.86 7.11
C THR A 49 -4.89 -19.61 8.45
N PRO A 50 -4.65 -20.94 8.46
CA PRO A 50 -4.71 -21.74 9.68
C PRO A 50 -3.53 -21.46 10.61
N ASN A 51 -2.33 -21.33 10.06
CA ASN A 51 -1.12 -21.04 10.82
C ASN A 51 -1.15 -19.61 11.36
N GLU A 52 -1.02 -19.44 12.68
CA GLU A 52 -1.10 -18.13 13.32
C GLU A 52 0.07 -17.22 12.94
N THR A 53 1.30 -17.75 12.92
CA THR A 53 2.50 -16.97 12.55
C THR A 53 2.37 -16.45 11.12
N GLU A 54 2.02 -17.32 10.18
CA GLU A 54 1.81 -16.94 8.78
C GLU A 54 0.66 -15.93 8.63
N ARG A 55 -0.44 -16.13 9.36
CA ARG A 55 -1.56 -15.18 9.39
C ARG A 55 -1.13 -13.81 9.88
N ARG A 56 -0.31 -13.75 10.94
CA ARG A 56 0.24 -12.51 11.50
C ARG A 56 1.15 -11.80 10.51
N GLU A 57 2.03 -12.52 9.83
CA GLU A 57 2.90 -11.96 8.79
C GLU A 57 2.09 -11.37 7.63
N ARG A 58 1.03 -12.08 7.19
CA ARG A 58 0.12 -11.58 6.14
C ARG A 58 -0.60 -10.30 6.56
N PHE A 59 -1.02 -10.18 7.83
CA PHE A 59 -1.59 -8.94 8.36
C PHE A 59 -0.59 -7.78 8.31
N ILE A 60 0.62 -8.01 8.83
CA ILE A 60 1.68 -7.00 8.81
C ILE A 60 1.98 -6.54 7.38
N ALA A 61 2.02 -7.48 6.43
CA ALA A 61 2.27 -7.16 5.03
C ALA A 61 1.17 -6.29 4.41
N ILE A 62 -0.11 -6.61 4.64
CA ILE A 62 -1.21 -5.80 4.08
C ILE A 62 -1.33 -4.44 4.77
N GLU A 63 -1.13 -4.36 6.09
CA GLU A 63 -1.13 -3.08 6.82
C GLU A 63 -0.08 -2.14 6.23
N THR A 64 1.15 -2.63 6.06
CA THR A 64 2.24 -1.84 5.48
C THR A 64 1.91 -1.35 4.06
N GLN A 65 1.28 -2.20 3.24
CA GLN A 65 0.87 -1.82 1.88
C GLN A 65 -0.24 -0.77 1.87
N LEU A 66 -1.19 -0.85 2.80
CA LEU A 66 -2.28 0.13 2.92
C LEU A 66 -1.76 1.48 3.42
N GLU A 67 -0.85 1.49 4.41
CA GLU A 67 -0.18 2.69 4.88
C GLU A 67 0.62 3.36 3.76
N LEU A 68 1.36 2.57 2.97
CA LEU A 68 2.13 3.09 1.84
C LEU A 68 1.21 3.67 0.76
N ALA A 69 0.11 2.99 0.43
CA ALA A 69 -0.86 3.47 -0.55
C ALA A 69 -1.51 4.80 -0.09
N ASP A 70 -1.87 4.90 1.20
CA ASP A 70 -2.42 6.12 1.78
C ASP A 70 -1.42 7.29 1.72
N ALA A 71 -0.16 7.06 2.12
CA ALA A 71 0.90 8.06 2.05
C ALA A 71 1.14 8.56 0.62
N LEU A 72 1.15 7.65 -0.37
CA LEU A 72 1.27 8.00 -1.79
C LEU A 72 0.09 8.85 -2.28
N ILE A 73 -1.14 8.49 -1.91
CA ILE A 73 -2.35 9.26 -2.25
C ILE A 73 -2.30 10.66 -1.62
N ARG A 74 -1.81 10.77 -0.38
CA ARG A 74 -1.59 12.04 0.33
C ARG A 74 -0.36 12.82 -0.13
N GLN A 75 0.44 12.26 -1.04
CA GLN A 75 1.72 12.83 -1.50
C GLN A 75 2.73 13.07 -0.36
N ASP A 76 2.65 12.28 0.70
CA ASP A 76 3.49 12.37 1.90
C ASP A 76 4.79 11.57 1.69
N MET A 77 5.76 12.19 1.01
CA MET A 77 7.00 11.50 0.62
C MET A 77 7.91 11.15 1.79
N GLU A 78 7.84 11.89 2.91
CA GLU A 78 8.57 11.56 4.13
C GLU A 78 8.05 10.25 4.73
N GLU A 79 6.73 10.11 4.79
CA GLU A 79 6.08 8.89 5.27
C GLU A 79 6.34 7.70 4.35
N VAL A 80 6.27 7.91 3.02
CA VAL A 80 6.65 6.89 2.03
C VAL A 80 8.07 6.39 2.27
N GLN A 81 9.04 7.28 2.43
CA GLN A 81 10.43 6.90 2.71
C GLN A 81 10.57 6.14 4.03
N ARG A 82 9.86 6.57 5.08
CA ARG A 82 9.85 5.89 6.38
C ARG A 82 9.33 4.46 6.26
N LEU A 83 8.19 4.27 5.58
CA LEU A 83 7.55 2.97 5.38
C LEU A 83 8.41 2.05 4.49
N MET A 84 9.03 2.58 3.45
CA MET A 84 9.96 1.81 2.60
C MET A 84 11.17 1.31 3.39
N ARG A 85 11.80 2.15 4.22
CA ARG A 85 12.91 1.72 5.09
C ARG A 85 12.50 0.60 6.03
N GLN A 86 11.36 0.73 6.72
CA GLN A 86 10.84 -0.31 7.61
C GLN A 86 10.55 -1.63 6.87
N THR A 87 10.06 -1.54 5.63
CA THR A 87 9.81 -2.72 4.79
C THR A 87 11.12 -3.43 4.41
N LEU A 88 12.14 -2.67 4.01
CA LEU A 88 13.45 -3.19 3.64
C LEU A 88 14.16 -3.83 4.84
N GLU A 89 14.12 -3.18 6.01
CA GLU A 89 14.63 -3.73 7.27
C GLU A 89 13.97 -5.07 7.64
N ARG A 90 12.64 -5.18 7.47
CA ARG A 90 11.90 -6.42 7.71
C ARG A 90 12.25 -7.55 6.75
N MET A 91 12.69 -7.22 5.53
CA MET A 91 13.20 -8.20 4.56
C MET A 91 14.68 -8.56 4.81
N GLY A 92 15.29 -8.04 5.88
CA GLY A 92 16.69 -8.28 6.23
C GLY A 92 17.67 -7.46 5.41
N ILE A 93 17.21 -6.42 4.71
CA ILE A 93 18.07 -5.49 3.97
C ILE A 93 18.54 -4.43 4.95
N THR A 94 19.86 -4.34 5.12
CA THR A 94 20.44 -3.38 6.06
C THR A 94 20.47 -1.96 5.46
N PRO A 95 20.54 -0.90 6.28
CA PRO A 95 20.71 0.47 5.79
C PRO A 95 21.88 0.64 4.83
N GLU A 96 22.99 -0.08 5.07
CA GLU A 96 24.17 -0.05 4.20
C GLU A 96 23.88 -0.63 2.82
N GLN A 97 23.07 -1.70 2.74
CA GLN A 97 22.62 -2.28 1.48
C GLN A 97 21.62 -1.37 0.75
N MET A 98 20.80 -0.60 1.49
CA MET A 98 19.92 0.41 0.90
C MET A 98 20.73 1.54 0.25
N ASP A 99 21.74 2.06 0.93
CA ASP A 99 22.64 3.09 0.39
C ASP A 99 23.40 2.59 -0.84
N GLU A 100 23.83 1.32 -0.84
CA GLU A 100 24.49 0.70 -1.99
C GLU A 100 23.55 0.57 -3.19
N MET A 101 22.29 0.19 -2.97
CA MET A 101 21.27 0.16 -4.02
C MET A 101 20.96 1.55 -4.57
N ALA A 102 20.82 2.56 -3.69
CA ALA A 102 20.60 3.95 -4.11
C ALA A 102 21.76 4.47 -4.97
N ARG A 103 23.01 4.19 -4.58
CA ARG A 103 24.20 4.53 -5.38
C ARG A 103 24.19 3.85 -6.75
N LYS A 104 23.85 2.55 -6.82
CA LYS A 104 23.75 1.82 -8.08
C LYS A 104 22.66 2.38 -9.00
N ILE A 105 21.53 2.80 -8.45
CA ILE A 105 20.45 3.45 -9.22
C ILE A 105 20.94 4.79 -9.77
N LEU A 106 21.62 5.60 -8.97
CA LEU A 106 22.20 6.89 -9.40
C LEU A 106 23.27 6.70 -10.48
N GLU A 107 24.13 5.69 -10.35
CA GLU A 107 25.14 5.35 -11.38
C GLU A 107 24.47 4.90 -12.68
N GLN A 108 23.46 4.03 -12.62
CA GLN A 108 22.72 3.60 -13.80
C GLN A 108 21.95 4.74 -14.49
N LEU A 109 21.40 5.69 -13.72
CA LEU A 109 20.75 6.88 -14.26
C LEU A 109 21.75 7.82 -14.94
N ARG A 110 22.95 7.95 -14.36
CA ARG A 110 24.05 8.74 -14.92
C ARG A 110 24.63 8.14 -16.20
N GLU A 111 24.72 6.81 -16.28
CA GLU A 111 25.15 6.09 -17.48
C GLU A 111 24.11 6.11 -18.60
N ARG A 112 22.82 6.24 -18.28
CA ARG A 112 21.71 6.25 -19.25
C ARG A 112 21.43 7.63 -19.85
N GLY A 113 22.07 8.69 -19.36
CA GLY A 113 22.26 9.95 -20.08
C GLY A 113 21.02 10.73 -20.52
N ASP A 114 19.84 10.53 -19.92
CA ASP A 114 18.66 11.34 -20.24
C ASP A 114 17.63 11.33 -19.11
N PHE A 115 17.83 12.19 -18.10
CA PHE A 115 16.73 12.70 -17.26
C PHE A 115 17.12 14.06 -16.68
N ASP A 116 16.37 15.09 -17.09
CA ASP A 116 16.43 16.45 -16.59
C ASP A 116 15.93 16.45 -15.14
N PHE A 117 16.84 16.53 -14.16
CA PHE A 117 16.45 16.71 -12.76
C PHE A 117 15.83 18.10 -12.61
N PRO A 118 14.59 18.25 -12.10
CA PRO A 118 14.10 19.58 -11.76
C PRO A 118 15.04 20.19 -10.71
N PRO A 119 15.52 21.43 -10.91
CA PRO A 119 16.56 22.00 -10.08
C PRO A 119 15.99 22.27 -8.67
N GLY A 120 16.57 21.65 -7.65
CA GLY A 120 16.17 21.93 -6.26
C GLY A 120 16.68 21.03 -5.14
N LEU A 121 17.56 20.05 -5.38
CA LEU A 121 18.07 19.18 -4.31
C LEU A 121 19.60 19.11 -4.28
N ASP A 122 20.23 20.28 -4.31
CA ASP A 122 21.59 20.44 -3.82
C ASP A 122 21.63 21.75 -3.03
N SER A 123 21.34 21.67 -1.73
CA SER A 123 21.80 22.53 -0.62
C SER A 123 21.01 22.23 0.65
#